data_AF-A0A7Z0TX26-F1
#
_entry.id   AF-A0A7Z0TX26-F1
#
_cell.length_a   1.000
_cell.length_b   1.000
_cell.length_c   1.000
_cell.angle_alpha   90.00
_cell.angle_beta   90.00
_cell.angle_gamma   90.00
#
_symmetry.space_group_name_H-M   'P 1'
#
loop_
_entity.id
_entity.type
_entity.pdbx_description
1 polymer ?
#
loop_
_entity_poly.entity_id
_entity_poly.type
_entity_poly.pdbx_seq_one_letter_code
_entity_poly.pdbx_strand_id
1 'polypeptide(L)'
;MNTMRASGRGVLLTAAALLAACATPPTVEPLPAPRHGDVGASLRAPSSDTPRMALARHERFVYPTLEAPVAMPPYPAALLPERLAPVDVCVDVVVGADGDVGAVTEREDADCARAPDGLHAAFVEPTHDAIRAWRYMPALRCTAPLEYAGDDPCSADGVVETAVPVRLSYAIRFSQRDGTPQVERGD
;
A
#
# COMPACT_ATOMS: atom_id res chain seq x y z
N MET A 1 31.24 -95.22 -32.43
CA MET A 1 30.59 -95.60 -33.69
C MET A 1 29.85 -94.40 -34.27
N ASN A 2 30.16 -94.10 -35.54
CA ASN A 2 29.44 -93.31 -36.55
C ASN A 2 29.01 -91.85 -36.30
N THR A 3 29.84 -90.97 -36.86
CA THR A 3 29.56 -89.86 -37.80
C THR A 3 28.10 -89.40 -38.03
N MET A 4 27.89 -88.10 -37.85
CA MET A 4 27.06 -87.28 -38.74
C MET A 4 27.76 -85.96 -39.08
N ARG A 5 27.77 -85.67 -40.39
CA ARG A 5 28.26 -84.44 -41.05
C ARG A 5 27.26 -83.30 -40.85
N ALA A 6 27.72 -82.04 -40.83
CA ALA A 6 27.42 -81.07 -41.89
C ALA A 6 28.01 -79.68 -41.60
N SER A 7 28.69 -79.16 -42.62
CA SER A 7 29.27 -77.84 -42.77
C SER A 7 28.22 -76.72 -42.81
N GLY A 8 28.60 -75.49 -42.42
CA GLY A 8 27.78 -74.32 -42.79
C GLY A 8 28.16 -72.99 -42.14
N ARG A 9 29.20 -72.36 -42.69
CA ARG A 9 29.58 -70.93 -42.65
C ARG A 9 28.53 -69.93 -42.15
N GLY A 10 28.99 -68.93 -41.37
CA GLY A 10 28.29 -67.64 -41.29
C GLY A 10 28.68 -66.77 -40.10
N VAL A 11 29.87 -66.18 -40.13
CA VAL A 11 30.24 -65.04 -39.29
C VAL A 11 29.41 -63.83 -39.72
N LEU A 12 28.79 -63.12 -38.77
CA LEU A 12 28.70 -61.65 -38.78
C LEU A 12 28.29 -61.16 -37.39
N LEU A 13 29.28 -60.61 -36.68
CA LEU A 13 29.11 -59.76 -35.52
C LEU A 13 28.50 -58.42 -35.96
N THR A 14 27.45 -57.99 -35.29
CA THR A 14 27.03 -56.58 -35.27
C THR A 14 26.82 -56.16 -33.82
N ALA A 15 27.82 -55.47 -33.28
CA ALA A 15 27.74 -54.76 -32.00
C ALA A 15 27.05 -53.41 -32.25
N ALA A 16 25.84 -53.24 -31.74
CA ALA A 16 25.16 -51.95 -31.71
C ALA A 16 25.37 -51.29 -30.33
N ALA A 17 26.34 -50.37 -30.25
CA ALA A 17 26.52 -49.51 -29.09
C ALA A 17 25.44 -48.41 -29.11
N LEU A 18 24.48 -48.51 -28.19
CA LEU A 18 23.45 -47.49 -27.97
C LEU A 18 24.04 -46.33 -27.14
N LEU A 19 24.41 -45.23 -27.81
CA LEU A 19 24.68 -43.95 -27.16
C LEU A 19 23.35 -43.26 -26.86
N ALA A 20 22.75 -43.55 -25.70
CA ALA A 20 21.64 -42.77 -25.18
C ALA A 20 22.20 -41.43 -24.63
N ALA A 21 22.17 -40.39 -25.44
CA ALA A 21 22.46 -39.03 -25.00
C ALA A 21 21.27 -38.53 -24.14
N CYS A 22 21.47 -38.41 -22.83
CA CYS A 22 20.56 -37.69 -21.96
C CYS A 22 20.62 -36.20 -22.34
N ALA A 23 19.72 -35.75 -23.22
CA ALA A 23 19.49 -34.33 -23.44
C ALA A 23 18.81 -33.77 -22.19
N THR A 24 19.59 -33.21 -21.27
CA THR A 24 19.06 -32.41 -20.17
C THR A 24 18.38 -31.18 -20.79
N PRO A 25 17.06 -30.98 -20.65
CA PRO A 25 16.44 -29.75 -21.12
C PRO A 25 17.08 -28.57 -20.37
N PRO A 26 17.28 -27.42 -21.03
CA PRO A 26 17.78 -26.24 -20.35
C PRO A 26 16.84 -25.91 -19.19
N THR A 27 17.40 -25.76 -17.99
CA THR A 27 16.69 -25.23 -16.83
C THR A 27 16.25 -23.82 -17.19
N VAL A 28 14.98 -23.65 -17.58
CA VAL A 28 14.36 -22.34 -17.70
C VAL A 28 14.20 -21.83 -16.28
N GLU A 29 15.01 -20.85 -15.91
CA GLU A 29 14.89 -20.17 -14.62
C GLU A 29 13.49 -19.54 -14.55
N PRO A 30 12.67 -19.86 -13.53
CA PRO A 30 11.35 -19.27 -13.41
C PRO A 30 11.46 -17.74 -13.39
N LEU A 31 10.69 -17.06 -14.24
CA LEU A 31 10.59 -15.61 -14.19
C LEU A 31 10.19 -15.21 -12.75
N PRO A 32 10.89 -14.24 -12.12
CA PRO A 32 10.54 -13.80 -10.79
C PRO A 32 9.07 -13.33 -10.78
N ALA A 33 8.32 -13.73 -9.75
CA ALA A 33 6.92 -13.37 -9.63
C ALA A 33 6.73 -11.84 -9.71
N PRO A 34 5.64 -11.37 -10.33
CA PRO A 34 5.37 -9.94 -10.41
C PRO A 34 5.34 -9.35 -9.00
N ARG A 35 6.11 -8.28 -8.80
CA ARG A 35 6.15 -7.53 -7.54
C ARG A 35 4.98 -6.56 -7.50
N HIS A 36 4.39 -6.41 -6.33
CA HIS A 36 3.27 -5.50 -6.13
C HIS A 36 3.64 -4.42 -5.12
N GLY A 37 3.35 -3.17 -5.47
CA GLY A 37 3.38 -2.07 -4.51
C GLY A 37 2.16 -2.14 -3.61
N ASP A 38 2.33 -1.77 -2.35
CA ASP A 38 1.26 -1.61 -1.36
C ASP A 38 1.35 -0.22 -0.76
N VAL A 39 0.20 0.45 -0.61
CA VAL A 39 0.14 1.84 -0.14
C VAL A 39 -0.87 1.93 1.00
N GLY A 40 -0.39 2.35 2.16
CA GLY A 40 -1.21 2.55 3.35
C GLY A 40 -1.25 4.02 3.76
N ALA A 41 -2.38 4.46 4.31
CA ALA A 41 -2.51 5.75 4.98
C ALA A 41 -2.70 5.53 6.47
N SER A 42 -2.02 6.31 7.30
CA SER A 42 -2.22 6.28 8.75
C SER A 42 -2.20 7.68 9.33
N LEU A 43 -3.14 7.98 10.23
CA LEU A 43 -3.14 9.23 10.96
C LEU A 43 -1.93 9.29 11.90
N ARG A 44 -1.42 10.51 12.07
CA ARG A 44 -0.37 10.86 13.01
C ARG A 44 -0.87 11.91 13.97
N ALA A 45 -0.27 11.95 15.15
CA ALA A 45 -0.48 13.08 16.04
C ALA A 45 -0.01 14.36 15.31
N PRO A 46 -0.76 15.46 15.43
CA PRO A 46 -0.29 16.74 14.90
C PRO A 46 1.00 17.14 15.60
N SER A 47 1.81 17.99 14.95
CA SER A 47 3.03 18.52 15.56
C SER A 47 2.72 19.18 16.91
N SER A 48 3.68 19.15 17.83
CA SER A 48 3.48 19.62 19.22
C SER A 48 3.15 21.11 19.32
N ASP A 49 3.56 21.90 18.34
CA ASP A 49 3.29 23.33 18.20
C ASP A 49 1.95 23.64 17.49
N THR A 50 1.23 22.62 17.01
CA THR A 50 -0.07 22.80 16.36
C THR A 50 -1.12 23.29 17.38
N PRO A 51 -1.75 24.47 17.15
CA PRO A 51 -2.83 24.94 18.00
C PRO A 51 -4.00 23.97 18.03
N ARG A 52 -4.56 23.74 19.21
CA ARG A 52 -5.74 22.90 19.41
C ARG A 52 -6.97 23.75 19.68
N MET A 53 -8.11 23.29 19.20
CA MET A 53 -9.40 23.89 19.55
C MET A 53 -9.63 23.72 21.06
N ALA A 54 -9.85 24.84 21.76
CA ALA A 54 -10.32 24.83 23.12
C ALA A 54 -11.83 24.60 23.10
N LEU A 55 -12.30 23.57 23.81
CA LEU A 55 -13.71 23.26 23.94
C LEU A 55 -14.20 23.69 25.32
N ALA A 56 -15.36 24.35 25.38
CA ALA A 56 -16.06 24.57 26.63
C ALA A 56 -16.70 23.26 27.14
N ARG A 57 -17.12 23.24 28.41
CA ARG A 57 -17.75 22.03 29.02
C ARG A 57 -18.98 21.51 28.27
N HIS A 58 -19.69 22.41 27.57
CA HIS A 58 -20.93 22.14 26.85
C HIS A 58 -20.68 21.98 25.34
N GLU A 59 -19.42 21.81 24.95
CA GLU A 59 -19.02 21.59 23.57
C GLU A 59 -18.32 20.25 23.43
N ARG A 60 -18.52 19.62 22.27
CA ARG A 60 -17.83 18.39 21.90
C ARG A 60 -17.36 18.50 20.46
N PHE A 61 -16.16 18.00 20.20
CA PHE A 61 -15.63 17.86 18.85
C PHE A 61 -15.88 16.44 18.33
N VAL A 62 -16.36 16.35 17.09
CA VAL A 62 -16.55 15.11 16.33
C VAL A 62 -15.50 15.08 15.22
N TYR A 63 -14.70 14.01 15.22
CA TYR A 63 -13.63 13.82 14.24
C TYR A 63 -14.21 13.61 12.83
N PRO A 64 -13.60 14.17 11.77
CA PRO A 64 -14.06 13.92 10.41
C PRO A 64 -13.87 12.44 10.03
N THR A 65 -14.71 11.93 9.13
CA THR A 65 -14.61 10.56 8.63
C THR A 65 -14.28 10.58 7.15
N LEU A 66 -13.18 9.94 6.77
CA LEU A 66 -12.77 9.80 5.37
C LEU A 66 -13.77 8.89 4.63
N GLU A 67 -14.31 9.38 3.52
CA GLU A 67 -15.31 8.64 2.74
C GLU A 67 -14.66 7.57 1.85
N ALA A 68 -15.22 6.37 1.87
CA ALA A 68 -14.81 5.28 0.99
C ALA A 68 -15.65 5.26 -0.30
N PRO A 69 -15.07 4.88 -1.46
CA PRO A 69 -13.68 4.45 -1.66
C PRO A 69 -12.69 5.64 -1.72
N VAL A 70 -11.48 5.41 -1.21
CA VAL A 70 -10.41 6.42 -1.19
C VAL A 70 -9.46 6.20 -2.36
N ALA A 71 -9.16 7.26 -3.11
CA ALA A 71 -8.13 7.23 -4.14
C ALA A 71 -6.74 7.28 -3.48
N MET A 72 -6.10 6.12 -3.32
CA MET A 72 -4.73 6.06 -2.80
C MET A 72 -3.71 6.44 -3.89
N PRO A 73 -2.59 7.10 -3.54
CA PRO A 73 -1.54 7.37 -4.51
C PRO A 73 -0.95 6.05 -5.00
N PRO A 74 -0.62 5.93 -6.31
CA PRO A 74 -0.07 4.70 -6.85
C PRO A 74 1.38 4.51 -6.40
N TYR A 75 1.79 3.25 -6.20
CA TYR A 75 3.20 2.93 -6.12
C TYR A 75 3.86 3.12 -7.50
N PRO A 76 5.00 3.82 -7.63
CA PRO A 76 5.65 4.04 -8.91
C PRO A 76 6.13 2.72 -9.54
N ALA A 77 5.50 2.29 -10.63
CA ALA A 77 5.79 1.00 -11.25
C ALA A 77 7.26 0.85 -11.69
N ALA A 78 7.88 1.95 -12.14
CA ALA A 78 9.29 1.99 -12.53
C ALA A 78 10.26 1.70 -11.37
N LEU A 79 9.82 1.86 -10.11
CA LEU A 79 10.63 1.63 -8.91
C LEU A 79 10.38 0.25 -8.27
N LEU A 80 9.45 -0.55 -8.80
CA LEU A 80 9.23 -1.93 -8.33
C LEU A 80 10.47 -2.84 -8.53
N PRO A 81 11.29 -2.70 -9.60
CA PRO A 81 12.51 -3.49 -9.73
C PRO A 81 13.58 -3.17 -8.68
N GLU A 82 13.59 -1.95 -8.13
CA GLU A 82 14.63 -1.46 -7.22
C GLU A 82 14.52 -1.99 -5.79
N ARG A 83 13.40 -2.65 -5.44
CA ARG A 83 13.17 -3.26 -4.11
C ARG A 83 13.46 -2.29 -2.97
N LEU A 84 12.99 -1.06 -3.12
CA LEU A 84 13.22 0.00 -2.14
C LEU A 84 12.72 -0.43 -0.76
N ALA A 85 13.45 -0.01 0.28
CA ALA A 85 12.90 -0.01 1.63
C ALA A 85 11.61 0.84 1.65
N PRO A 86 10.69 0.60 2.61
CA PRO A 86 9.47 1.39 2.68
C PRO A 86 9.74 2.89 2.73
N VAL A 87 8.98 3.65 1.95
CA VAL A 87 9.07 5.11 1.87
C VAL A 87 7.82 5.67 2.53
N ASP A 88 8.01 6.57 3.49
CA ASP A 88 6.93 7.30 4.11
C ASP A 88 6.90 8.74 3.55
N VAL A 89 5.72 9.21 3.15
CA VAL A 89 5.46 10.61 2.80
C VAL A 89 4.49 11.15 3.84
N CYS A 90 4.92 12.11 4.64
CA CYS A 90 4.05 12.75 5.60
C CYS A 90 3.51 14.08 5.09
N VAL A 91 2.23 14.29 5.34
CA VAL A 91 1.54 15.51 4.94
C VAL A 91 0.59 15.97 6.01
N ASP A 92 0.46 17.28 6.13
CA ASP A 92 -0.66 17.91 6.77
C ASP A 92 -1.75 18.19 5.72
N VAL A 93 -2.97 17.79 6.04
CA VAL A 93 -4.15 17.88 5.17
C VAL A 93 -5.17 18.79 5.84
N VAL A 94 -5.49 19.90 5.20
CA VAL A 94 -6.57 20.80 5.63
C VAL A 94 -7.87 20.33 5.00
N VAL A 95 -8.80 19.89 5.83
CA VAL A 95 -10.17 19.51 5.45
C VAL A 95 -11.09 20.68 5.78
N GLY A 96 -11.86 21.12 4.77
CA GLY A 96 -12.82 22.19 4.90
C GLY A 96 -14.06 21.80 5.72
N ALA A 97 -14.87 22.80 6.09
CA ALA A 97 -16.16 22.57 6.74
C ALA A 97 -17.19 21.91 5.80
N ASP A 98 -16.93 21.92 4.50
CA ASP A 98 -17.67 21.20 3.46
C ASP A 98 -17.17 19.75 3.25
N GLY A 99 -16.09 19.36 3.92
CA GLY A 99 -15.50 18.03 3.79
C GLY A 99 -14.51 17.88 2.63
N ASP A 100 -14.29 18.93 1.83
CA ASP A 100 -13.32 18.91 0.74
C ASP A 100 -11.90 19.19 1.25
N VAL A 101 -10.90 18.58 0.63
CA VAL A 101 -9.48 18.84 0.94
C VAL A 101 -9.04 20.14 0.28
N GLY A 102 -8.68 21.14 1.09
CA GLY A 102 -8.26 22.46 0.61
C GLY A 102 -6.75 22.57 0.39
N ALA A 103 -5.94 22.09 1.35
CA ALA A 103 -4.49 22.17 1.27
C ALA A 103 -3.83 20.86 1.69
N VAL A 104 -2.73 20.53 1.02
CA VAL A 104 -1.86 19.40 1.35
C VAL A 104 -0.43 19.90 1.35
N THR A 105 0.23 19.85 2.50
CA THR A 105 1.59 20.35 2.71
C THR A 105 2.46 19.26 3.28
N GLU A 106 3.67 19.09 2.74
CA GLU A 106 4.65 18.14 3.28
C GLU A 106 4.97 18.50 4.73
N ARG A 107 5.05 17.48 5.59
CA ARG A 107 5.40 17.60 6.99
C ARG A 107 6.76 16.95 7.22
N GLU A 108 7.68 17.71 7.80
CA GLU A 108 8.99 17.22 8.23
C GLU A 108 9.18 17.50 9.72
N ASP A 109 9.32 16.45 10.52
CA ASP A 109 9.62 16.52 11.94
C ASP A 109 10.32 15.25 12.43
N ALA A 110 10.61 15.17 13.73
CA ALA A 110 11.31 14.03 14.32
C ALA A 110 10.58 12.69 14.12
N ASP A 111 9.25 12.73 13.98
CA ASP A 111 8.40 11.55 13.78
C ASP A 111 8.15 11.26 12.29
N CYS A 112 8.62 12.13 11.39
CA CYS A 112 8.59 11.89 9.96
C CYS A 112 9.77 12.51 9.21
N ALA A 113 10.73 11.64 8.90
CA ALA A 113 11.86 12.00 8.05
C ALA A 113 11.41 12.24 6.62
N ARG A 114 12.00 13.25 5.99
CA ARG A 114 11.80 13.56 4.58
C ARG A 114 12.18 12.38 3.69
N ALA A 115 11.41 12.16 2.62
CA ALA A 115 11.77 11.20 1.59
C ALA A 115 13.11 11.59 0.93
N PRO A 116 13.96 10.62 0.53
CA PRO A 116 15.23 10.93 -0.14
C PRO A 116 15.00 11.79 -1.40
N ASP A 117 15.84 12.80 -1.62
CA ASP A 117 15.65 13.79 -2.70
C ASP A 117 15.44 13.15 -4.09
N GLY A 118 16.16 12.06 -4.40
CA GLY A 118 16.03 11.33 -5.67
C GLY A 118 14.71 10.57 -5.86
N LEU A 119 13.91 10.44 -4.80
CA LEU A 119 12.61 9.75 -4.79
C LEU A 119 11.44 10.73 -4.61
N HIS A 120 11.72 12.01 -4.31
CA HIS A 120 10.71 13.00 -3.95
C HIS A 120 9.62 13.14 -5.02
N ALA A 121 9.98 13.42 -6.27
CA ALA A 121 9.01 13.55 -7.36
C ALA A 121 8.19 12.26 -7.61
N ALA A 122 8.77 11.09 -7.36
CA ALA A 122 8.11 9.82 -7.61
C ALA A 122 7.04 9.48 -6.55
N PHE A 123 7.18 9.96 -5.31
CA PHE A 123 6.27 9.62 -4.22
C PHE A 123 5.47 10.81 -3.68
N VAL A 124 6.07 11.99 -3.57
CA VAL A 124 5.45 13.16 -2.94
C VAL A 124 4.39 13.79 -3.83
N GLU A 125 4.69 14.04 -5.11
CA GLU A 125 3.71 14.66 -6.02
C GLU A 125 2.45 13.79 -6.20
N PRO A 126 2.54 12.47 -6.49
CA PRO A 126 1.35 11.63 -6.57
C PRO A 126 0.59 11.54 -5.26
N THR A 127 1.29 11.59 -4.12
CA THR A 127 0.65 11.65 -2.79
C THR A 127 -0.22 12.89 -2.65
N HIS A 128 0.32 14.05 -2.98
CA HIS A 128 -0.43 15.30 -2.89
C HIS A 128 -1.65 15.29 -3.81
N ASP A 129 -1.49 14.81 -5.05
CA ASP A 129 -2.56 14.79 -6.03
C ASP A 129 -3.69 13.81 -5.66
N ALA A 130 -3.33 12.63 -5.16
CA ALA A 130 -4.31 11.65 -4.67
C ALA A 130 -5.09 12.19 -3.47
N ILE A 131 -4.40 12.78 -2.49
CA ILE A 131 -5.03 13.29 -1.25
C ILE A 131 -5.92 14.50 -1.54
N ARG A 132 -5.57 15.36 -2.49
CA ARG A 132 -6.45 16.47 -2.92
C ARG A 132 -7.81 16.00 -3.45
N ALA A 133 -7.91 14.76 -3.92
CA ALA A 133 -9.17 14.18 -4.39
C ALA A 133 -9.98 13.49 -3.27
N TRP A 134 -9.46 13.42 -2.04
CA TRP A 134 -10.19 12.82 -0.92
C TRP A 134 -11.36 13.68 -0.48
N ARG A 135 -12.40 13.03 0.05
CA ARG A 135 -13.59 13.66 0.63
C ARG A 135 -13.87 13.12 2.01
N TYR A 136 -14.40 13.98 2.87
CA TYR A 136 -14.71 13.66 4.26
C TYR A 136 -16.15 14.00 4.58
N MET A 137 -16.77 13.20 5.45
CA MET A 137 -17.79 13.72 6.34
C MET A 137 -17.11 14.75 7.26
N PRO A 138 -17.58 16.01 7.28
CA PRO A 138 -16.85 17.10 7.91
C PRO A 138 -16.75 16.90 9.43
N ALA A 139 -15.72 17.52 10.01
CA ALA A 139 -15.62 17.59 11.46
C ALA A 139 -16.72 18.50 12.01
N LEU A 140 -17.26 18.17 13.18
CA LEU A 140 -18.32 18.96 13.81
C LEU A 140 -17.87 19.46 15.19
N ARG A 141 -18.34 20.65 15.53
CA ARG A 141 -18.45 21.10 16.92
C ARG A 141 -19.93 21.05 17.31
N CYS A 142 -20.27 20.13 18.20
CA CYS A 142 -21.55 20.12 18.87
C CYS A 142 -21.51 21.14 20.02
N THR A 143 -22.50 22.00 20.11
CA THR A 143 -22.69 22.94 21.23
C THR A 143 -24.05 22.67 21.85
N ALA A 144 -24.06 22.13 23.07
CA ALA A 144 -25.26 21.91 23.86
C ALA A 144 -25.71 23.21 24.57
N PRO A 145 -26.98 23.30 25.02
CA PRO A 145 -27.41 24.36 25.93
C PRO A 145 -26.51 24.47 27.17
N LEU A 146 -26.34 25.68 27.72
CA LEU A 146 -25.40 25.93 28.83
C LEU A 146 -25.76 25.16 30.11
N GLU A 147 -27.05 24.91 30.30
CA GLU A 147 -27.64 24.15 31.40
C GLU A 147 -27.52 22.63 31.22
N TYR A 148 -27.07 22.15 30.06
CA TYR A 148 -26.85 20.73 29.84
C TYR A 148 -25.81 20.18 30.82
N ALA A 149 -26.20 19.16 31.56
CA ALA A 149 -25.41 18.56 32.64
C ALA A 149 -25.01 17.10 32.35
N GLY A 150 -25.26 16.60 31.13
CA GLY A 150 -24.82 15.27 30.71
C GLY A 150 -23.39 15.25 30.18
N ASP A 151 -22.89 14.04 29.92
CA ASP A 151 -21.48 13.81 29.54
C ASP A 151 -21.23 13.84 28.02
N ASP A 152 -22.30 13.87 27.21
CA ASP A 152 -22.20 13.94 25.76
C ASP A 152 -22.99 15.12 25.17
N PRO A 153 -22.34 16.28 24.99
CA PRO A 153 -22.96 17.46 24.38
C PRO A 153 -23.58 17.21 22.99
N CYS A 154 -23.11 16.21 22.22
CA CYS A 154 -23.70 15.90 20.91
C CYS A 154 -25.06 15.19 21.00
N SER A 155 -25.40 14.62 22.16
CA SER A 155 -26.67 13.92 22.40
C SER A 155 -27.70 14.80 23.14
N ALA A 156 -27.40 16.08 23.38
CA ALA A 156 -28.27 16.98 24.10
C ALA A 156 -29.48 17.42 23.27
N ASP A 157 -30.66 17.50 23.89
CA ASP A 157 -31.81 18.16 23.26
C ASP A 157 -31.47 19.63 22.97
N GLY A 158 -31.70 20.07 21.74
CA GLY A 158 -31.37 21.44 21.30
C GLY A 158 -29.89 21.67 20.99
N VAL A 159 -29.09 20.61 20.83
CA VAL A 159 -27.70 20.72 20.34
C VAL A 159 -27.64 21.43 18.99
N VAL A 160 -26.63 22.28 18.83
CA VAL A 160 -26.26 22.87 17.54
C VAL A 160 -24.99 22.21 17.03
N GLU A 161 -25.07 21.59 15.85
CA GLU A 161 -23.91 21.05 15.16
C GLU A 161 -23.36 22.07 14.16
N THR A 162 -22.10 22.47 14.33
CA THR A 162 -21.42 23.39 13.41
C THR A 162 -20.26 22.66 12.75
N ALA A 163 -20.25 22.59 11.42
CA ALA A 163 -19.10 22.08 10.70
C ALA A 163 -17.88 22.99 10.87
N VAL A 164 -16.72 22.41 11.14
CA VAL A 164 -15.48 23.14 11.40
C VAL A 164 -14.34 22.60 10.54
N PRO A 165 -13.51 23.47 9.94
CA PRO A 165 -12.34 23.03 9.22
C PRO A 165 -11.29 22.49 10.20
N VAL A 166 -10.54 21.48 9.76
CA VAL A 166 -9.55 20.80 10.59
C VAL A 166 -8.28 20.49 9.80
N ARG A 167 -7.19 20.29 10.52
CA ARG A 167 -5.93 19.80 9.98
C ARG A 167 -5.68 18.40 10.48
N LEU A 168 -5.45 17.47 9.57
CA LEU A 168 -5.11 16.08 9.84
C LEU A 168 -3.69 15.81 9.37
N SER A 169 -2.86 15.19 10.20
CA SER A 169 -1.52 14.75 9.78
C SER A 169 -1.58 13.28 9.37
N TYR A 170 -1.10 12.96 8.17
CA TYR A 170 -1.03 11.60 7.64
C TYR A 170 0.41 11.20 7.38
N ALA A 171 0.69 9.91 7.57
CA ALA A 171 1.84 9.23 6.98
C ALA A 171 1.33 8.24 5.91
N ILE A 172 1.75 8.47 4.66
CA ILE A 172 1.48 7.60 3.53
C ILE A 172 2.67 6.69 3.32
N ARG A 173 2.47 5.40 3.56
CA ARG A 173 3.51 4.39 3.51
C ARG A 173 3.45 3.62 2.21
N PHE A 174 4.51 3.73 1.42
CA PHE A 174 4.74 2.94 0.22
C PHE A 174 5.64 1.75 0.58
N SER A 175 5.17 0.54 0.30
CA SER A 175 5.94 -0.69 0.52
C SER A 175 5.79 -1.64 -0.66
N GLN A 176 6.60 -2.70 -0.69
CA GLN A 176 6.51 -3.74 -1.71
C GLN A 176 6.22 -5.09 -1.04
N ARG A 177 5.43 -5.92 -1.71
CA ARG A 177 5.27 -7.35 -1.39
C ARG A 177 5.77 -8.18 -2.57
N ASP A 178 6.57 -9.20 -2.28
CA ASP A 178 6.96 -10.19 -3.27
C ASP A 178 5.72 -11.05 -3.61
N GLY A 179 5.49 -11.28 -4.91
CA GLY A 179 4.43 -12.17 -5.37
C GLY A 179 4.77 -13.64 -5.05
N THR A 180 3.76 -14.46 -4.77
CA THR A 180 3.95 -15.93 -4.72
C THR A 180 3.89 -16.49 -6.14
N PRO A 181 4.95 -17.15 -6.66
CA PRO A 181 4.89 -17.80 -7.96
C PRO A 181 3.84 -18.92 -7.95
N GLN A 182 2.88 -18.87 -8.87
CA GLN A 182 1.95 -19.98 -9.11
C GLN A 182 2.43 -20.74 -10.34
N VAL A 183 2.74 -22.03 -10.19
CA VAL A 183 3.03 -22.93 -11.30
C VAL A 183 1.83 -23.87 -11.44
N GLU A 184 0.96 -23.62 -12.41
CA GLU A 184 -0.01 -24.63 -12.83
C GLU A 184 0.73 -25.70 -13.64
N ARG A 185 0.83 -26.91 -13.11
CA ARG A 185 1.21 -28.08 -13.90
C ARG A 185 -0.07 -28.56 -14.57
N GLY A 186 -0.17 -28.38 -15.90
CA GLY A 186 -1.28 -28.94 -16.69
C GLY A 186 -1.24 -30.46 -16.65
N ASP A 187 -2.39 -31.06 -16.34
CA ASP A 187 -2.66 -32.50 -16.45
C ASP A 187 -3.06 -32.88 -17.89
#